data_AF-A0A671ERM4-F1
#
_entry.id   AF-A0A671ERM4-F1
#
_cell.length_a   1.000
_cell.length_b   1.000
_cell.length_c   1.000
_cell.angle_alpha   90.00
_cell.angle_beta   90.00
_cell.angle_gamma   90.00
#
_symmetry.space_group_name_H-M   'P 1'
#
loop_
_entity.id
_entity.type
_entity.pdbx_description
1 polymer ?
#
loop_
_entity_poly.entity_id
_entity_poly.type
_entity_poly.pdbx_seq_one_letter_code
_entity_poly.pdbx_strand_id
1 'polypeptide(L)'
;MLPNTGKLAGCTVFITGASRGIGKAIALKAAKDGANIVIAAKTSQAHPKLPGTIYSAAEEIEAAGGKALPCIVDVRDEQQISNAVAKAVEKFGGIDILVNNASAISLTNTLETPTKRVDLMFNVNTRGTYLTSKACIPYLKKSNVAHILNLSPPLNLNPLWFKQHCAYTIAKYGMSMCVLGMAEEFKGEIAVNALWPKTAIHTAAMDMLGGSGVESQCRKVDIIADAAYSIFKRPKSFTGNFIIDENILKEEGIKNFDIYAIKPGHSLLPDFFLDELPDTVIKKMGSSGAIPQLKEDKLQPAPKLRSGTVEETFKVVKESLTDDIVKTTQAVYQFELSGEDGGTWFLDLKSQGGNVGPGEPSDEADVVMSMTSEDFVKMFSGKLKPTIAFMSGKLKIKGNMALAIKLEKLMNQMQARL
;
A
#
# COMPACT_ATOMS: atom_id res chain seq x y z
N MET A 1 -6.22 -0.47 22.44
CA MET A 1 -5.14 0.27 21.74
C MET A 1 -4.08 0.58 22.77
N LEU A 2 -2.85 0.87 22.35
CA LEU A 2 -1.77 1.20 23.30
C LEU A 2 -2.14 2.49 24.05
N PRO A 3 -2.09 2.54 25.39
CA PRO A 3 -2.42 3.77 26.11
C PRO A 3 -1.34 4.85 25.96
N ASN A 4 -1.75 6.10 26.08
CA ASN A 4 -0.85 7.23 26.25
C ASN A 4 -0.25 7.24 27.67
N THR A 5 0.96 7.77 27.83
CA THR A 5 1.73 7.74 29.08
C THR A 5 2.18 9.11 29.57
N GLY A 6 1.90 10.19 28.83
CA GLY A 6 2.40 11.54 29.14
C GLY A 6 3.90 11.74 28.90
N LYS A 7 4.60 10.75 28.32
CA LYS A 7 6.06 10.81 28.12
C LYS A 7 6.48 11.85 27.07
N LEU A 8 5.57 12.23 26.17
CA LEU A 8 5.84 13.22 25.14
C LEU A 8 5.35 14.63 25.51
N ALA A 9 4.94 14.85 26.77
CA ALA A 9 4.53 16.16 27.25
C ALA A 9 5.62 17.21 27.00
N GLY A 10 5.25 18.31 26.32
CA GLY A 10 6.17 19.41 25.98
C GLY A 10 7.21 19.09 24.90
N CYS A 11 7.32 17.84 24.44
CA CYS A 11 8.22 17.49 23.34
C CYS A 11 7.71 18.08 22.02
N THR A 12 8.64 18.53 21.17
CA THR A 12 8.32 19.07 19.85
C THR A 12 8.55 18.04 18.75
N VAL A 13 7.48 17.67 18.06
CA VAL A 13 7.44 16.65 17.02
C VAL A 13 7.24 17.31 15.65
N PHE A 14 8.26 17.27 14.80
CA PHE A 14 8.21 17.75 13.43
C PHE A 14 7.81 16.62 12.48
N ILE A 15 6.66 16.73 11.82
CA ILE A 15 6.12 15.65 10.99
C ILE A 15 5.86 16.13 9.56
N THR A 16 6.56 15.52 8.60
CA THR A 16 6.28 15.76 7.17
C THR A 16 5.03 15.00 6.73
N GLY A 17 4.11 15.66 6.02
CA GLY A 17 2.89 15.04 5.54
C GLY A 17 1.80 14.81 6.61
N ALA A 18 1.79 15.57 7.71
CA ALA A 18 0.82 15.40 8.82
C ALA A 18 -0.58 16.00 8.60
N SER A 19 -0.93 16.45 7.40
CA SER A 19 -2.27 17.00 7.12
C SER A 19 -3.38 15.93 7.09
N ARG A 20 -3.03 14.65 6.93
CA ARG A 20 -3.97 13.52 6.84
C ARG A 20 -3.28 12.17 7.06
N GLY A 21 -4.06 11.10 7.09
CA GLY A 21 -3.57 9.72 7.07
C GLY A 21 -2.64 9.39 8.25
N ILE A 22 -1.62 8.57 7.98
CA ILE A 22 -0.66 8.07 8.98
C ILE A 22 0.03 9.23 9.71
N GLY A 23 0.56 10.22 9.00
CA GLY A 23 1.23 11.37 9.61
C GLY A 23 0.34 12.12 10.60
N LYS A 24 -0.95 12.33 10.27
CA LYS A 24 -1.91 12.95 11.19
C LYS A 24 -2.21 12.05 12.39
N ALA A 25 -2.31 10.73 12.19
CA ALA A 25 -2.56 9.81 13.30
C ALA A 25 -1.40 9.79 14.30
N ILE A 26 -0.14 9.79 13.83
CA ILE A 26 1.05 9.93 14.68
C ILE A 26 1.01 11.27 15.44
N ALA A 27 0.68 12.36 14.74
CA ALA A 27 0.52 13.68 15.37
C ALA A 27 -0.50 13.67 16.51
N LEU A 28 -1.70 13.13 16.26
CA LEU A 28 -2.78 13.05 17.26
C LEU A 28 -2.40 12.17 18.44
N LYS A 29 -1.65 11.08 18.20
CA LYS A 29 -1.19 10.20 19.27
C LYS A 29 -0.21 10.91 20.20
N ALA A 30 0.73 11.67 19.65
CA ALA A 30 1.66 12.49 20.45
C ALA A 30 0.95 13.69 21.11
N ALA A 31 -0.02 14.30 20.43
CA ALA A 31 -0.79 15.44 20.95
C ALA A 31 -1.55 15.09 22.25
N LYS A 32 -2.05 13.85 22.37
CA LYS A 32 -2.71 13.35 23.59
C LYS A 32 -1.82 13.33 24.84
N ASP A 33 -0.49 13.41 24.68
CA ASP A 33 0.44 13.58 25.79
C ASP A 33 0.72 15.07 26.12
N GLY A 34 0.17 16.02 25.35
CA GLY A 34 0.52 17.44 25.45
C GLY A 34 1.78 17.83 24.67
N ALA A 35 2.08 17.12 23.58
CA ALA A 35 3.20 17.45 22.70
C ALA A 35 2.93 18.68 21.82
N ASN A 36 4.00 19.35 21.38
CA ASN A 36 3.95 20.38 20.34
C ASN A 36 4.14 19.71 18.97
N ILE A 37 3.23 19.92 18.03
CA ILE A 37 3.28 19.31 16.70
C ILE A 37 3.50 20.36 15.63
N VAL A 38 4.55 20.18 14.83
CA VAL A 38 4.78 20.94 13.60
C VAL A 38 4.26 20.13 12.43
N ILE A 39 3.23 20.67 11.77
CA ILE A 39 2.54 20.02 10.64
C ILE A 39 3.16 20.55 9.35
N ALA A 40 4.14 19.85 8.81
CA ALA A 40 4.82 20.25 7.58
C ALA A 40 4.19 19.57 6.36
N ALA A 41 3.25 20.23 5.69
CA ALA A 41 2.60 19.69 4.48
C ALA A 41 2.11 20.79 3.52
N LYS A 42 1.81 20.41 2.28
CA LYS A 42 1.47 21.35 1.20
C LYS A 42 0.04 21.88 1.24
N THR A 43 -0.91 21.11 1.77
CA THR A 43 -2.33 21.41 1.61
C THR A 43 -2.79 22.49 2.61
N SER A 44 -2.80 23.76 2.17
CA SER A 44 -3.35 24.89 2.94
C SER A 44 -4.81 25.20 2.62
N GLN A 45 -5.26 24.91 1.40
CA GLN A 45 -6.65 25.06 0.97
C GLN A 45 -7.31 23.69 0.76
N ALA A 46 -8.63 23.63 0.93
CA ALA A 46 -9.39 22.41 0.71
C ALA A 46 -9.18 21.88 -0.72
N HIS A 47 -8.96 20.58 -0.85
CA HIS A 47 -8.70 19.93 -2.13
C HIS A 47 -9.89 19.04 -2.51
N PRO A 48 -10.40 19.08 -3.75
CA PRO A 48 -11.64 18.37 -4.13
C PRO A 48 -11.55 16.85 -3.99
N LYS A 49 -10.35 16.27 -4.02
CA LYS A 49 -10.11 14.82 -3.94
C LYS A 49 -9.45 14.34 -2.65
N LEU A 50 -8.92 15.24 -1.83
CA LEU A 50 -8.10 14.87 -0.66
C LEU A 50 -8.66 15.57 0.58
N PRO A 51 -9.05 14.82 1.62
CA PRO A 51 -9.62 15.41 2.83
C PRO A 51 -8.54 16.13 3.65
N GLY A 52 -8.95 17.14 4.42
CA GLY A 52 -8.10 17.81 5.41
C GLY A 52 -7.07 18.79 4.83
N THR A 53 -6.67 19.74 5.65
CA THR A 53 -5.60 20.72 5.41
C THR A 53 -4.63 20.72 6.59
N ILE A 54 -3.53 21.46 6.50
CA ILE A 54 -2.67 21.71 7.67
C ILE A 54 -3.43 22.40 8.81
N TYR A 55 -4.45 23.21 8.49
CA TYR A 55 -5.23 23.96 9.48
C TYR A 55 -6.27 23.08 10.17
N SER A 56 -7.00 22.24 9.43
CA SER A 56 -7.92 21.29 10.06
C SER A 56 -7.19 20.26 10.92
N ALA A 57 -6.00 19.83 10.48
CA ALA A 57 -5.15 18.96 11.28
C ALA A 57 -4.66 19.66 12.57
N ALA A 58 -4.37 20.97 12.51
CA ALA A 58 -4.01 21.75 13.68
C ALA A 58 -5.15 21.82 14.70
N GLU A 59 -6.38 22.07 14.25
CA GLU A 59 -7.58 22.07 15.11
C GLU A 59 -7.78 20.71 15.80
N GLU A 60 -7.65 19.60 15.07
CA GLU A 60 -7.77 18.26 15.64
C GLU A 60 -6.65 17.96 16.67
N ILE A 61 -5.44 18.46 16.44
CA ILE A 61 -4.29 18.31 17.36
C ILE A 61 -4.51 19.12 18.65
N GLU A 62 -5.00 20.35 18.53
CA GLU A 62 -5.30 21.20 19.68
C GLU A 62 -6.46 20.64 20.50
N ALA A 63 -7.50 20.13 19.83
CA ALA A 63 -8.61 19.43 20.49
C ALA A 63 -8.17 18.14 21.21
N ALA A 64 -7.11 17.49 20.73
CA ALA A 64 -6.51 16.31 21.37
C ALA A 64 -5.62 16.65 22.59
N GLY A 65 -5.39 17.94 22.89
CA GLY A 65 -4.59 18.41 24.02
C GLY A 65 -3.16 18.83 23.69
N GLY A 66 -2.77 18.77 22.40
CA GLY A 66 -1.45 19.23 21.94
C GLY A 66 -1.43 20.71 21.58
N LYS A 67 -0.27 21.18 21.12
CA LYS A 67 -0.13 22.52 20.48
C LYS A 67 0.25 22.35 19.02
N ALA A 68 -0.38 23.09 18.12
CA ALA A 68 -0.10 22.95 16.69
C ALA A 68 0.70 24.13 16.11
N LEU A 69 1.53 23.82 15.12
CA LEU A 69 2.15 24.79 14.21
C LEU A 69 1.97 24.31 12.77
N PRO A 70 0.91 24.77 12.06
CA PRO A 70 0.71 24.45 10.66
C PRO A 70 1.70 25.21 9.77
N CYS A 71 2.54 24.47 9.03
CA CYS A 71 3.52 25.02 8.11
C CYS A 71 3.25 24.52 6.69
N ILE A 72 3.11 25.47 5.74
CA ILE A 72 3.08 25.14 4.31
C ILE A 72 4.48 24.69 3.91
N VAL A 73 4.62 23.39 3.62
CA VAL A 73 5.90 22.79 3.25
C VAL A 73 5.72 21.80 2.12
N ASP A 74 6.36 22.09 0.99
CA ASP A 74 6.76 21.09 0.00
C ASP A 74 8.18 20.61 0.32
N VAL A 75 8.33 19.35 0.73
CA VAL A 75 9.65 18.78 1.09
C VAL A 75 10.65 18.71 -0.08
N ARG A 76 10.21 19.04 -1.29
CA ARG A 76 11.10 19.19 -2.46
C ARG A 76 11.85 20.54 -2.42
N ASP A 77 11.37 21.51 -1.67
CA ASP A 77 11.93 22.85 -1.53
C ASP A 77 12.68 22.97 -0.18
N GLU A 78 14.00 23.04 -0.24
CA GLU A 78 14.87 23.15 0.95
C GLU A 78 14.62 24.44 1.75
N GLN A 79 14.22 25.52 1.08
CA GLN A 79 13.93 26.78 1.75
C GLN A 79 12.64 26.68 2.58
N GLN A 80 11.61 26.02 2.05
CA GLN A 80 10.37 25.79 2.81
C GLN A 80 10.61 24.89 4.03
N ILE A 81 11.43 23.86 3.89
CA ILE A 81 11.86 23.02 5.03
C ILE A 81 12.56 23.89 6.08
N SER A 82 13.58 24.65 5.67
CA SER A 82 14.39 25.47 6.57
C SER A 82 13.56 26.52 7.29
N ASN A 83 12.62 27.17 6.59
CA ASN A 83 11.71 28.16 7.16
C ASN A 83 10.77 27.52 8.20
N ALA A 84 10.25 26.31 7.95
CA ALA A 84 9.38 25.62 8.89
C ALA A 84 10.14 25.16 10.14
N VAL A 85 11.39 24.68 9.98
CA VAL A 85 12.27 24.34 11.09
C VAL A 85 12.59 25.58 11.94
N ALA A 86 12.93 26.71 11.30
CA ALA A 86 13.18 27.96 12.00
C ALA A 86 11.95 28.42 12.82
N LYS A 87 10.75 28.39 12.22
CA LYS A 87 9.49 28.70 12.92
C LYS A 87 9.20 27.76 14.08
N ALA A 88 9.51 26.47 13.94
CA ALA A 88 9.34 25.50 15.01
C ALA A 88 10.25 25.82 16.20
N VAL A 89 11.51 26.13 15.95
CA VAL A 89 12.50 26.49 16.97
C VAL A 89 12.15 27.82 17.62
N GLU A 90 11.71 28.81 16.85
CA GLU A 90 11.24 30.09 17.38
C GLU A 90 10.03 29.91 18.30
N LYS A 91 9.04 29.09 17.90
CA LYS A 91 7.79 28.92 18.64
C LYS A 91 7.92 27.99 19.85
N PHE A 92 8.69 26.92 19.74
CA PHE A 92 8.73 25.84 20.73
C PHE A 92 10.11 25.62 21.36
N GLY A 93 11.14 26.36 20.95
CA GLY A 93 12.48 26.32 21.52
C GLY A 93 13.38 25.20 21.00
N GLY A 94 12.86 24.23 20.24
CA GLY A 94 13.64 23.11 19.73
C GLY A 94 12.83 22.10 18.93
N ILE A 95 13.48 20.98 18.58
CA ILE A 95 12.86 19.82 17.92
C ILE A 95 13.40 18.56 18.61
N ASP A 96 12.49 17.73 19.09
CA ASP A 96 12.81 16.50 19.83
C ASP A 96 12.67 15.24 18.97
N ILE A 97 11.72 15.27 18.04
CA ILE A 97 11.40 14.14 17.18
C ILE A 97 11.15 14.66 15.76
N LEU A 98 11.80 14.06 14.77
CA LEU A 98 11.47 14.20 13.35
C LEU A 98 10.79 12.91 12.87
N VAL A 99 9.68 13.07 12.15
CA VAL A 99 8.99 11.98 11.46
C VAL A 99 8.96 12.27 9.96
N ASN A 100 9.75 11.52 9.20
CA ASN A 100 9.76 11.56 7.74
C ASN A 100 8.66 10.63 7.19
N ASN A 101 7.45 11.18 7.09
CA ASN A 101 6.25 10.47 6.62
C ASN A 101 5.81 10.88 5.20
N ALA A 102 6.14 12.10 4.73
CA ALA A 102 5.77 12.53 3.39
C ALA A 102 6.31 11.55 2.33
N SER A 103 5.45 11.13 1.40
CA SER A 103 5.82 10.21 0.32
C SER A 103 4.96 10.43 -0.91
N ALA A 104 5.49 10.01 -2.06
CA ALA A 104 4.81 9.87 -3.33
C ALA A 104 4.99 8.44 -3.85
N ILE A 105 3.98 7.97 -4.59
CA ILE A 105 3.90 6.59 -5.09
C ILE A 105 3.44 6.59 -6.55
N SER A 106 4.03 5.71 -7.35
CA SER A 106 3.62 5.37 -8.72
C SER A 106 4.02 3.91 -8.94
N LEU A 107 3.05 3.03 -9.14
CA LEU A 107 3.27 1.58 -9.31
C LEU A 107 3.39 1.21 -10.80
N THR A 108 4.20 1.96 -11.53
CA THR A 108 4.47 1.78 -12.96
C THR A 108 5.86 1.18 -13.17
N ASN A 109 6.07 0.40 -14.24
CA ASN A 109 7.40 -0.16 -14.54
C ASN A 109 8.23 0.84 -15.37
N THR A 110 9.43 0.43 -15.81
CA THR A 110 10.45 1.32 -16.34
C THR A 110 9.99 2.12 -17.56
N LEU A 111 9.30 1.48 -18.52
CA LEU A 111 8.86 2.15 -19.75
C LEU A 111 7.61 3.01 -19.52
N GLU A 112 6.80 2.67 -18.52
CA GLU A 112 5.51 3.28 -18.24
C GLU A 112 5.63 4.46 -17.26
N THR A 113 6.71 4.55 -16.50
CA THR A 113 6.87 5.62 -15.50
C THR A 113 7.29 6.92 -16.18
N PRO A 114 6.44 7.95 -16.22
CA PRO A 114 6.86 9.24 -16.79
C PRO A 114 7.98 9.83 -15.93
N THR A 115 8.95 10.51 -16.54
CA THR A 115 10.09 11.12 -15.82
C THR A 115 9.64 11.99 -14.65
N LYS A 116 8.58 12.81 -14.85
CA LYS A 116 8.01 13.64 -13.76
C LYS A 116 7.54 12.83 -12.54
N ARG A 117 7.14 11.56 -12.71
CA ARG A 117 6.78 10.65 -11.60
C ARG A 117 8.01 10.05 -10.95
N VAL A 118 9.05 9.70 -11.72
CA VAL A 118 10.36 9.33 -11.17
C VAL A 118 10.87 10.46 -10.28
N ASP A 119 10.98 11.68 -10.83
CA ASP A 119 11.45 12.85 -10.11
C ASP A 119 10.60 13.13 -8.86
N LEU A 120 9.27 13.00 -8.96
CA LEU A 120 8.40 13.19 -7.82
C LEU A 120 8.69 12.18 -6.69
N MET A 121 8.82 10.90 -7.00
CA MET A 121 9.11 9.87 -6.00
C MET A 121 10.46 10.08 -5.34
N PHE A 122 11.52 10.31 -6.12
CA PHE A 122 12.86 10.52 -5.58
C PHE A 122 12.98 11.83 -4.80
N ASN A 123 12.37 12.92 -5.28
CA ASN A 123 12.45 14.23 -4.64
C ASN A 123 11.61 14.30 -3.36
N VAL A 124 10.46 13.63 -3.28
CA VAL A 124 9.63 13.62 -2.07
C VAL A 124 10.13 12.58 -1.06
N ASN A 125 10.41 11.35 -1.50
CA ASN A 125 10.74 10.23 -0.62
C ASN A 125 12.19 10.37 -0.12
N THR A 126 13.17 10.10 -0.99
CA THR A 126 14.59 10.07 -0.62
C THR A 126 15.13 11.46 -0.30
N ARG A 127 15.06 12.39 -1.26
CA ARG A 127 15.66 13.73 -1.09
C ARG A 127 14.96 14.52 0.01
N GLY A 128 13.62 14.50 0.04
CA GLY A 128 12.84 15.17 1.07
C GLY A 128 13.16 14.67 2.48
N THR A 129 13.32 13.35 2.65
CA THR A 129 13.77 12.73 3.91
C THR A 129 15.17 13.23 4.29
N TYR A 130 16.13 13.17 3.36
CA TYR A 130 17.50 13.59 3.61
C TYR A 130 17.57 15.07 4.04
N LEU A 131 16.92 15.97 3.30
CA LEU A 131 16.95 17.41 3.58
C LEU A 131 16.23 17.78 4.87
N THR A 132 15.09 17.15 5.16
CA THR A 132 14.37 17.43 6.41
C THR A 132 15.17 16.94 7.61
N SER A 133 15.79 15.76 7.52
CA SER A 133 16.73 15.27 8.54
C SER A 133 17.90 16.24 8.72
N LYS A 134 18.58 16.63 7.64
CA LYS A 134 19.69 17.60 7.66
C LYS A 134 19.30 18.89 8.39
N ALA A 135 18.12 19.44 8.12
CA ALA A 135 17.64 20.67 8.75
C ALA A 135 17.31 20.50 10.25
N CYS A 136 16.80 19.33 10.66
CA CYS A 136 16.41 19.08 12.05
C CYS A 136 17.57 18.62 12.95
N ILE A 137 18.58 17.94 12.40
CA ILE A 137 19.71 17.34 13.16
C ILE A 137 20.36 18.31 14.15
N PRO A 138 20.68 19.58 13.80
CA PRO A 138 21.31 20.50 14.75
C PRO A 138 20.48 20.77 16.02
N TYR A 139 19.15 20.64 15.93
CA TYR A 139 18.23 20.82 17.06
C TYR A 139 17.98 19.50 17.79
N LEU A 140 17.89 18.38 17.06
CA LEU A 140 17.79 17.04 17.64
C LEU A 140 19.01 16.70 18.50
N LYS A 141 20.22 17.11 18.11
CA LYS A 141 21.44 16.95 18.95
C LYS A 141 21.31 17.60 20.34
N LYS A 142 20.46 18.61 20.49
CA LYS A 142 20.21 19.33 21.75
C LYS A 142 19.05 18.72 22.56
N SER A 143 18.27 17.82 21.97
CA SER A 143 17.12 17.19 22.61
C SER A 143 17.54 16.06 23.55
N ASN A 144 16.81 15.88 24.65
CA ASN A 144 16.93 14.72 25.53
C ASN A 144 16.25 13.46 24.95
N VAL A 145 15.32 13.62 24.00
CA VAL A 145 14.60 12.54 23.32
C VAL A 145 15.33 12.12 22.05
N ALA A 146 15.57 13.08 21.14
CA ALA A 146 16.32 12.96 19.89
C ALA A 146 16.00 11.71 19.04
N HIS A 147 14.87 11.72 18.35
CA HIS A 147 14.48 10.66 17.41
C HIS A 147 14.31 11.17 15.97
N ILE A 148 14.76 10.37 14.99
CA ILE A 148 14.35 10.44 13.60
C ILE A 148 13.66 9.13 13.26
N LEU A 149 12.40 9.22 12.83
CA LEU A 149 11.62 8.07 12.39
C LEU A 149 11.24 8.22 10.92
N ASN A 150 11.76 7.32 10.09
CA ASN A 150 11.41 7.24 8.67
C ASN A 150 10.29 6.23 8.48
N LEU A 151 9.20 6.63 7.81
CA LEU A 151 8.12 5.69 7.47
C LEU A 151 8.53 4.95 6.20
N SER A 152 9.43 3.98 6.32
CA SER A 152 10.05 3.26 5.20
C SER A 152 10.29 1.79 5.55
N PRO A 153 10.38 0.89 4.55
CA PRO A 153 10.43 -0.55 4.78
C PRO A 153 11.83 -1.05 5.19
N PRO A 154 11.95 -2.28 5.71
CA PRO A 154 13.22 -2.99 5.72
C PRO A 154 13.82 -3.09 4.31
N LEU A 155 15.15 -3.14 4.21
CA LEU A 155 15.88 -3.29 2.95
C LEU A 155 15.88 -4.75 2.49
N ASN A 156 14.77 -5.18 1.87
CA ASN A 156 14.65 -6.51 1.28
C ASN A 156 15.16 -6.53 -0.17
N LEU A 157 16.32 -7.14 -0.40
CA LEU A 157 16.96 -7.21 -1.73
C LEU A 157 16.42 -8.33 -2.63
N ASN A 158 15.31 -8.97 -2.26
CA ASN A 158 14.63 -9.95 -3.12
C ASN A 158 14.20 -9.28 -4.44
N PRO A 159 14.67 -9.77 -5.61
CA PRO A 159 14.36 -9.18 -6.91
C PRO A 159 12.87 -9.07 -7.22
N LEU A 160 12.00 -9.86 -6.57
CA LEU A 160 10.54 -9.76 -6.70
C LEU A 160 10.04 -8.33 -6.46
N TRP A 161 10.61 -7.64 -5.46
CA TRP A 161 10.22 -6.28 -5.08
C TRP A 161 10.77 -5.19 -6.01
N PHE A 162 11.70 -5.54 -6.90
CA PHE A 162 12.27 -4.63 -7.90
C PHE A 162 11.73 -4.90 -9.29
N LYS A 163 11.25 -6.12 -9.55
CA LYS A 163 10.69 -6.55 -10.83
C LYS A 163 9.55 -5.65 -11.28
N GLN A 164 8.72 -5.24 -10.33
CA GLN A 164 7.61 -4.33 -10.54
C GLN A 164 7.93 -3.01 -9.86
N HIS A 165 7.46 -1.88 -10.40
CA HIS A 165 7.55 -0.57 -9.76
C HIS A 165 8.94 -0.17 -9.23
N CYS A 166 10.01 -0.54 -9.96
CA CYS A 166 11.41 -0.38 -9.54
C CYS A 166 11.74 1.05 -9.03
N ALA A 167 11.25 2.09 -9.72
CA ALA A 167 11.47 3.47 -9.31
C ALA A 167 10.88 3.79 -7.92
N TYR A 168 9.71 3.25 -7.59
CA TYR A 168 9.11 3.41 -6.27
C TYR A 168 9.90 2.64 -5.20
N THR A 169 10.31 1.40 -5.51
CA THR A 169 11.13 0.57 -4.61
C THR A 169 12.42 1.28 -4.25
N ILE A 170 13.17 1.80 -5.24
CA ILE A 170 14.41 2.56 -5.00
C ILE A 170 14.11 3.82 -4.17
N ALA A 171 13.04 4.56 -4.48
CA ALA A 171 12.69 5.77 -3.74
C ALA A 171 12.35 5.51 -2.26
N LYS A 172 11.64 4.42 -1.94
CA LYS A 172 11.37 4.03 -0.53
C LYS A 172 12.61 3.47 0.15
N TYR A 173 13.41 2.68 -0.56
CA TYR A 173 14.65 2.12 -0.01
C TYR A 173 15.70 3.20 0.24
N GLY A 174 15.70 4.29 -0.54
CA GLY A 174 16.53 5.45 -0.27
C GLY A 174 16.27 6.08 1.11
N MET A 175 15.00 6.15 1.54
CA MET A 175 14.65 6.59 2.91
C MET A 175 15.22 5.65 3.97
N SER A 176 15.18 4.35 3.71
CA SER A 176 15.72 3.31 4.58
C SER A 176 17.26 3.29 4.61
N MET A 177 17.90 3.62 3.50
CA MET A 177 19.35 3.81 3.44
C MET A 177 19.79 5.06 4.21
N CYS A 178 18.96 6.11 4.28
CA CYS A 178 19.21 7.22 5.21
C CYS A 178 19.20 6.74 6.67
N VAL A 179 18.37 5.75 7.04
CA VAL A 179 18.41 5.17 8.40
C VAL A 179 19.75 4.49 8.66
N LEU A 180 20.22 3.64 7.75
CA LEU A 180 21.53 2.97 7.89
C LEU A 180 22.66 3.97 8.11
N GLY A 181 22.74 4.99 7.25
CA GLY A 181 23.81 5.99 7.32
C GLY A 181 23.73 6.86 8.58
N MET A 182 22.57 7.49 8.80
CA MET A 182 22.39 8.47 9.88
C MET A 182 22.40 7.83 11.28
N ALA A 183 21.96 6.58 11.42
CA ALA A 183 22.01 5.87 12.71
C ALA A 183 23.44 5.70 13.22
N GLU A 184 24.39 5.40 12.33
CA GLU A 184 25.81 5.27 12.68
C GLU A 184 26.49 6.64 12.74
N GLU A 185 26.15 7.57 11.84
CA GLU A 185 26.70 8.94 11.84
C GLU A 185 26.40 9.70 13.15
N PHE A 186 25.22 9.49 13.74
CA PHE A 186 24.76 10.19 14.95
C PHE A 186 24.61 9.26 16.17
N LYS A 187 25.37 8.17 16.19
CA LYS A 187 25.32 7.17 17.26
C LYS A 187 25.57 7.79 18.63
N GLY A 188 24.66 7.55 19.57
CA GLY A 188 24.71 8.13 20.92
C GLY A 188 24.14 9.55 21.03
N GLU A 189 23.97 10.26 19.91
CA GLU A 189 23.38 11.60 19.88
C GLU A 189 21.88 11.58 19.52
N ILE A 190 21.52 10.80 18.49
CA ILE A 190 20.17 10.73 17.91
C ILE A 190 19.82 9.27 17.58
N ALA A 191 18.63 8.81 17.99
CA ALA A 191 18.08 7.55 17.53
C ALA A 191 17.48 7.72 16.13
N VAL A 192 17.93 6.92 15.16
CA VAL A 192 17.41 6.93 13.79
C VAL A 192 16.88 5.55 13.45
N ASN A 193 15.59 5.43 13.15
CA ASN A 193 14.94 4.16 12.87
C ASN A 193 13.95 4.28 11.70
N ALA A 194 13.58 3.15 11.13
CA ALA A 194 12.47 3.02 10.21
C ALA A 194 11.28 2.31 10.87
N LEU A 195 10.06 2.67 10.48
CA LEU A 195 8.81 1.98 10.83
C LEU A 195 7.99 1.69 9.58
N TRP A 196 7.50 0.45 9.47
CA TRP A 196 6.70 -0.02 8.35
C TRP A 196 5.47 -0.81 8.80
N PRO A 197 4.32 -0.69 8.11
CA PRO A 197 3.16 -1.53 8.37
C PRO A 197 3.42 -2.98 7.97
N LYS A 198 2.87 -3.93 8.74
CA LYS A 198 2.77 -5.33 8.28
C LYS A 198 1.72 -5.51 7.19
N THR A 199 0.68 -4.69 7.21
CA THR A 199 -0.51 -4.80 6.34
C THR A 199 -0.88 -3.43 5.80
N ALA A 200 -1.61 -3.39 4.68
CA ALA A 200 -2.16 -2.15 4.14
C ALA A 200 -2.93 -1.34 5.20
N ILE A 201 -2.71 -0.02 5.19
CA ILE A 201 -3.34 0.93 6.12
C ILE A 201 -4.40 1.74 5.40
N HIS A 202 -5.60 1.82 5.98
CA HIS A 202 -6.71 2.54 5.38
C HIS A 202 -6.46 4.03 5.40
N THR A 203 -6.28 4.59 4.21
CA THR A 203 -6.06 6.02 3.97
C THR A 203 -6.65 6.39 2.62
N ALA A 204 -6.90 7.67 2.38
CA ALA A 204 -7.35 8.15 1.07
C ALA A 204 -6.39 7.75 -0.08
N ALA A 205 -5.09 7.62 0.19
CA ALA A 205 -4.13 7.13 -0.80
C ALA A 205 -4.35 5.63 -1.10
N MET A 206 -4.66 4.83 -0.08
CA MET A 206 -4.98 3.42 -0.25
C MET A 206 -6.29 3.20 -0.99
N ASP A 207 -7.31 4.01 -0.72
CA ASP A 207 -8.59 3.96 -1.46
C ASP A 207 -8.37 4.23 -2.96
N MET A 208 -7.49 5.19 -3.29
CA MET A 208 -7.11 5.48 -4.67
C MET A 208 -6.32 4.36 -5.35
N LEU A 209 -5.52 3.60 -4.60
CA LEU A 209 -4.67 2.52 -5.14
C LEU A 209 -5.40 1.18 -5.24
N GLY A 210 -6.13 0.81 -4.19
CA GLY A 210 -6.80 -0.48 -4.08
C GLY A 210 -8.23 -0.51 -4.61
N GLY A 211 -8.83 0.66 -4.86
CA GLY A 211 -10.20 0.77 -5.35
C GLY A 211 -11.26 0.47 -4.29
N SER A 212 -12.51 0.39 -4.73
CA SER A 212 -13.67 0.21 -3.85
C SER A 212 -13.58 -1.10 -3.06
N GLY A 213 -13.80 -1.04 -1.74
CA GLY A 213 -13.84 -2.21 -0.85
C GLY A 213 -12.48 -2.62 -0.26
N VAL A 214 -11.37 -2.00 -0.69
CA VAL A 214 -10.03 -2.30 -0.13
C VAL A 214 -9.96 -2.03 1.37
N GLU A 215 -10.73 -1.06 1.88
CA GLU A 215 -10.79 -0.68 3.29
C GLU A 215 -11.00 -1.89 4.23
N SER A 216 -11.81 -2.87 3.82
CA SER A 216 -12.12 -4.05 4.62
C SER A 216 -10.92 -4.98 4.84
N GLN A 217 -9.88 -4.86 3.99
CA GLN A 217 -8.62 -5.61 4.06
C GLN A 217 -7.50 -4.79 4.71
N CYS A 218 -7.81 -3.59 5.21
CA CYS A 218 -6.84 -2.70 5.81
C CYS A 218 -6.93 -2.69 7.35
N ARG A 219 -5.83 -2.26 7.97
CA ARG A 219 -5.83 -1.79 9.35
C ARG A 219 -6.00 -0.27 9.41
N LYS A 220 -6.48 0.21 10.55
CA LYS A 220 -6.61 1.62 10.91
C LYS A 220 -5.23 2.27 11.04
N VAL A 221 -5.15 3.56 10.79
CA VAL A 221 -3.94 4.37 10.99
C VAL A 221 -3.42 4.33 12.44
N ASP A 222 -4.28 4.03 13.41
CA ASP A 222 -3.95 3.90 14.83
C ASP A 222 -2.84 2.89 15.12
N ILE A 223 -2.70 1.82 14.33
CA ILE A 223 -1.63 0.82 14.57
C ILE A 223 -0.24 1.41 14.35
N ILE A 224 -0.08 2.25 13.32
CA ILE A 224 1.19 2.92 13.03
C ILE A 224 1.42 4.04 14.04
N ALA A 225 0.37 4.76 14.43
CA ALA A 225 0.47 5.80 15.45
C ALA A 225 0.93 5.23 16.80
N ASP A 226 0.35 4.10 17.22
CA ASP A 226 0.72 3.42 18.46
C ASP A 226 2.14 2.84 18.38
N ALA A 227 2.52 2.24 17.25
CA ALA A 227 3.88 1.74 17.05
C ALA A 227 4.94 2.87 17.05
N ALA A 228 4.68 3.99 16.38
CA ALA A 228 5.56 5.16 16.41
C ALA A 228 5.70 5.71 17.82
N TYR A 229 4.59 5.80 18.56
CA TYR A 229 4.58 6.24 19.96
C TYR A 229 5.43 5.32 20.86
N SER A 230 5.41 4.01 20.64
CA SER A 230 6.30 3.08 21.34
C SER A 230 7.78 3.38 21.09
N ILE A 231 8.14 3.68 19.85
CA ILE A 231 9.53 4.01 19.45
C ILE A 231 10.00 5.29 20.12
N PHE A 232 9.17 6.34 20.15
CA PHE A 232 9.54 7.63 20.74
C PHE A 232 9.84 7.57 22.25
N LYS A 233 9.34 6.54 22.94
CA LYS A 233 9.64 6.30 24.37
C LYS A 233 10.97 5.56 24.59
N ARG A 234 11.61 5.04 23.54
CA ARG A 234 12.88 4.28 23.63
C ARG A 234 14.07 5.24 23.77
N PRO A 235 15.16 4.82 24.42
CA PRO A 235 16.36 5.65 24.57
C PRO A 235 17.07 5.87 23.22
N LYS A 236 17.96 6.86 23.16
CA LYS A 236 18.79 7.18 21.96
C LYS A 236 19.63 6.00 21.46
N SER A 237 19.94 5.04 22.32
CA SER A 237 20.65 3.81 21.95
C SER A 237 19.81 2.84 21.12
N PHE A 238 18.49 3.01 21.10
CA PHE A 238 17.59 2.27 20.20
C PHE A 238 17.62 2.92 18.81
N THR A 239 18.62 2.56 18.01
CA THR A 239 18.92 3.17 16.71
C THR A 239 19.30 2.10 15.67
N GLY A 240 19.15 2.40 14.39
CA GLY A 240 19.51 1.52 13.28
C GLY A 240 18.49 0.41 12.99
N ASN A 241 17.27 0.49 13.52
CA ASN A 241 16.28 -0.58 13.41
C ASN A 241 15.31 -0.36 12.24
N PHE A 242 14.84 -1.47 11.65
CA PHE A 242 13.74 -1.51 10.68
C PHE A 242 12.54 -2.22 11.30
N ILE A 243 11.62 -1.43 11.83
CA ILE A 243 10.60 -1.91 12.77
C ILE A 243 9.31 -2.18 12.01
N ILE A 244 8.65 -3.28 12.37
CA ILE A 244 7.30 -3.62 11.91
C ILE A 244 6.31 -3.33 13.03
N ASP A 245 5.24 -2.63 12.70
CA ASP A 245 4.19 -2.15 13.62
C ASP A 245 3.66 -3.23 14.59
N GLU A 246 3.28 -4.40 14.06
CA GLU A 246 2.74 -5.50 14.85
C GLU A 246 3.80 -6.09 15.79
N ASN A 247 5.07 -6.11 15.39
CA ASN A 247 6.14 -6.70 16.19
C ASN A 247 6.43 -5.84 17.42
N ILE A 248 6.61 -4.54 17.25
CA ILE A 248 6.87 -3.62 18.37
C ILE A 248 5.65 -3.51 19.31
N LEU A 249 4.42 -3.63 18.79
CA LEU A 249 3.23 -3.61 19.64
C LEU A 249 3.04 -4.92 20.43
N LYS A 250 3.50 -6.06 19.91
CA LYS A 250 3.57 -7.31 20.68
C LYS A 250 4.55 -7.18 21.84
N GLU A 251 5.69 -6.53 21.65
CA GLU A 251 6.65 -6.25 22.73
C GLU A 251 6.04 -5.36 23.82
N GLU A 252 5.18 -4.42 23.46
CA GLU A 252 4.43 -3.58 24.41
C GLU A 252 3.22 -4.32 25.04
N GLY A 253 3.06 -5.62 24.76
CA GLY A 253 2.05 -6.48 25.39
C GLY A 253 0.71 -6.55 24.67
N ILE A 254 0.56 -5.94 23.48
CA ILE A 254 -0.66 -6.06 22.69
C ILE A 254 -0.77 -7.47 22.10
N LYS A 255 -1.84 -8.18 22.48
CA LYS A 255 -2.12 -9.55 22.00
C LYS A 255 -3.23 -9.58 20.95
N ASN A 256 -4.30 -8.80 21.16
CA ASN A 256 -5.42 -8.73 20.23
C ASN A 256 -5.25 -7.56 19.27
N PHE A 257 -5.08 -7.85 17.98
CA PHE A 257 -4.92 -6.87 16.91
C PHE A 257 -6.22 -6.56 16.14
N ASP A 258 -7.34 -7.23 16.44
CA ASP A 258 -8.63 -6.96 15.80
C ASP A 258 -9.09 -5.53 16.02
N ILE A 259 -8.70 -4.91 17.14
CA ILE A 259 -8.97 -3.51 17.46
C ILE A 259 -8.44 -2.54 16.39
N TYR A 260 -7.38 -2.94 15.68
CA TYR A 260 -6.77 -2.16 14.61
C TYR A 260 -7.31 -2.54 13.23
N ALA A 261 -8.06 -3.63 13.06
CA ALA A 261 -8.68 -3.94 11.78
C ALA A 261 -9.82 -2.96 11.48
N ILE A 262 -9.98 -2.56 10.21
CA ILE A 262 -11.18 -1.83 9.78
C ILE A 262 -12.40 -2.74 9.90
N LYS A 263 -12.28 -3.99 9.43
CA LYS A 263 -13.31 -5.02 9.57
C LYS A 263 -12.71 -6.29 10.21
N PRO A 264 -12.85 -6.47 11.54
CA PRO A 264 -12.37 -7.67 12.23
C PRO A 264 -12.84 -8.96 11.57
N GLY A 265 -11.97 -9.98 11.55
CA GLY A 265 -12.23 -11.27 10.91
C GLY A 265 -12.08 -11.30 9.38
N HIS A 266 -11.84 -10.17 8.70
CA HIS A 266 -11.50 -10.17 7.27
C HIS A 266 -10.00 -10.43 7.04
N SER A 267 -9.68 -11.05 5.91
CA SER A 267 -8.28 -11.21 5.49
C SER A 267 -7.64 -9.85 5.23
N LEU A 268 -6.48 -9.62 5.84
CA LEU A 268 -5.73 -8.38 5.66
C LEU A 268 -4.81 -8.50 4.45
N LEU A 269 -4.68 -7.40 3.70
CA LEU A 269 -3.73 -7.29 2.60
C LEU A 269 -2.32 -7.06 3.17
N PRO A 270 -1.33 -7.93 2.89
CA PRO A 270 0.05 -7.69 3.29
C PRO A 270 0.59 -6.40 2.69
N ASP A 271 1.45 -5.69 3.42
CA ASP A 271 2.13 -4.52 2.85
C ASP A 271 3.29 -4.93 1.95
N PHE A 272 3.72 -4.03 1.08
CA PHE A 272 4.85 -4.22 0.19
C PHE A 272 6.16 -4.47 0.98
N PHE A 273 7.11 -5.15 0.31
CA PHE A 273 8.50 -5.34 0.75
C PHE A 273 8.71 -6.35 1.89
N LEU A 274 7.63 -6.95 2.41
CA LEU A 274 7.68 -7.99 3.42
C LEU A 274 7.42 -9.34 2.78
N ASP A 275 8.42 -10.23 2.82
CA ASP A 275 8.20 -11.61 2.42
C ASP A 275 7.31 -12.28 3.49
N GLU A 276 6.22 -12.91 3.09
CA GLU A 276 5.55 -13.82 4.02
C GLU A 276 6.56 -14.93 4.36
N LEU A 277 6.84 -15.13 5.67
CA LEU A 277 7.72 -16.21 6.12
C LEU A 277 7.27 -17.53 5.46
N PRO A 278 8.19 -18.34 4.92
CA PRO A 278 7.86 -19.62 4.29
C PRO A 278 6.98 -20.53 5.19
N ASP A 279 7.18 -20.45 6.50
CA ASP A 279 6.44 -21.23 7.50
C ASP A 279 4.94 -20.91 7.56
N THR A 280 4.53 -19.69 7.17
CA THR A 280 3.12 -19.32 7.08
C THR A 280 2.43 -19.92 5.86
N VAL A 281 3.17 -20.16 4.77
CA VAL A 281 2.70 -20.88 3.58
C VAL A 281 2.57 -22.37 3.90
N ILE A 282 3.56 -22.94 4.61
CA ILE A 282 3.56 -24.36 5.02
C ILE A 282 2.47 -24.64 6.07
N LYS A 283 2.29 -23.76 7.08
CA LYS A 283 1.23 -23.93 8.09
C LYS A 283 -0.18 -23.69 7.54
N LYS A 284 -0.38 -22.76 6.60
CA LYS A 284 -1.70 -22.58 5.95
C LYS A 284 -2.03 -23.73 4.99
N MET A 285 -1.03 -24.40 4.41
CA MET A 285 -1.24 -25.65 3.65
C MET A 285 -1.40 -26.89 4.56
N GLY A 286 -0.81 -26.90 5.75
CA GLY A 286 -0.86 -28.03 6.69
C GLY A 286 -2.02 -28.03 7.69
N SER A 287 -2.86 -26.99 7.74
CA SER A 287 -3.96 -26.86 8.73
C SER A 287 -5.37 -27.10 8.20
N SER A 288 -5.54 -27.39 6.90
CA SER A 288 -6.72 -28.08 6.37
C SER A 288 -6.47 -29.59 6.43
N GLY A 289 -6.65 -30.16 7.62
CA GLY A 289 -6.27 -31.54 7.93
C GLY A 289 -7.05 -32.60 7.17
N ALA A 290 -6.32 -33.52 6.55
CA ALA A 290 -6.45 -34.97 6.72
C ALA A 290 -5.24 -35.65 6.05
N ILE A 291 -4.33 -36.23 6.83
CA ILE A 291 -3.36 -37.20 6.33
C ILE A 291 -3.93 -38.59 6.65
N PRO A 292 -4.15 -39.46 5.65
CA PRO A 292 -4.13 -40.89 5.90
C PRO A 292 -2.85 -41.53 5.32
N GLN A 293 -2.41 -42.55 6.07
CA GLN A 293 -1.19 -43.33 5.93
C GLN A 293 -1.00 -43.99 4.57
N LEU A 294 0.28 -44.14 4.19
CA LEU A 294 0.77 -44.98 3.09
C LEU A 294 0.36 -46.45 3.30
N LYS A 295 -0.43 -46.98 2.37
CA LYS A 295 -0.44 -48.40 1.99
C LYS A 295 -0.37 -48.48 0.47
N GLU A 296 0.63 -49.20 -0.02
CA GLU A 296 0.74 -49.61 -1.42
C GLU A 296 -0.38 -50.62 -1.73
N ASP A 297 -1.23 -50.32 -2.72
CA ASP A 297 -1.75 -51.36 -3.61
C ASP A 297 -2.37 -50.80 -4.92
N LYS A 298 -1.88 -51.40 -6.00
CA LYS A 298 -2.39 -51.59 -7.38
C LYS A 298 -3.28 -50.54 -8.07
N LEU A 299 -2.73 -50.06 -9.18
CA LEU A 299 -3.38 -49.35 -10.30
C LEU A 299 -4.74 -49.95 -10.72
N GLN A 300 -5.79 -49.12 -10.65
CA GLN A 300 -6.89 -49.05 -11.62
C GLN A 300 -7.40 -47.59 -11.74
N PRO A 301 -7.85 -47.13 -12.92
CA PRO A 301 -7.99 -45.71 -13.24
C PRO A 301 -9.22 -45.06 -12.58
N ALA A 302 -9.01 -43.88 -12.01
CA ALA A 302 -10.08 -43.05 -11.44
C ALA A 302 -10.93 -42.36 -12.53
N PRO A 303 -12.21 -42.02 -12.25
CA PRO A 303 -13.09 -41.31 -13.16
C PRO A 303 -12.69 -39.84 -13.31
N LYS A 304 -12.67 -39.31 -14.55
CA LYS A 304 -12.43 -37.89 -14.85
C LYS A 304 -13.59 -37.01 -14.39
N LEU A 305 -13.31 -35.98 -13.57
CA LEU A 305 -14.19 -34.83 -13.37
C LEU A 305 -13.51 -33.56 -13.92
N ARG A 306 -14.28 -32.77 -14.68
CA ARG A 306 -13.88 -31.85 -15.77
C ARG A 306 -13.10 -30.60 -15.32
N SER A 307 -11.90 -30.41 -15.86
CA SER A 307 -11.27 -29.10 -16.05
C SER A 307 -11.76 -28.51 -17.38
N GLY A 308 -12.47 -27.39 -17.35
CA GLY A 308 -13.06 -26.84 -18.57
C GLY A 308 -12.01 -26.32 -19.56
N THR A 309 -12.25 -26.48 -20.86
CA THR A 309 -11.40 -25.91 -21.92
C THR A 309 -11.71 -24.42 -22.17
N VAL A 310 -10.88 -23.73 -22.96
CA VAL A 310 -11.13 -22.35 -23.40
C VAL A 310 -12.47 -22.25 -24.14
N GLU A 311 -12.76 -23.18 -25.04
CA GLU A 311 -14.00 -23.22 -25.82
C GLU A 311 -15.23 -23.42 -24.94
N GLU A 312 -15.17 -24.32 -23.96
CA GLU A 312 -16.26 -24.51 -22.99
C GLU A 312 -16.50 -23.24 -22.15
N THR A 313 -15.42 -22.54 -21.78
CA THR A 313 -15.52 -21.27 -21.05
C THR A 313 -16.23 -20.21 -21.89
N PHE A 314 -15.90 -20.06 -23.18
CA PHE A 314 -16.60 -19.13 -24.08
C PHE A 314 -18.04 -19.54 -24.39
N LYS A 315 -18.35 -20.85 -24.40
CA LYS A 315 -19.72 -21.33 -24.51
C LYS A 315 -20.56 -20.89 -23.31
N VAL A 316 -20.03 -21.05 -22.09
CA VAL A 316 -20.66 -20.54 -20.86
C VAL A 316 -20.82 -19.03 -20.90
N VAL A 317 -19.82 -18.32 -21.43
CA VAL A 317 -19.91 -16.86 -21.62
C VAL A 317 -21.08 -16.52 -22.53
N LYS A 318 -21.21 -17.19 -23.67
CA LYS A 318 -22.30 -17.00 -24.64
C LYS A 318 -23.68 -17.22 -24.02
N GLU A 319 -23.85 -18.32 -23.27
CA GLU A 319 -25.10 -18.69 -22.62
C GLU A 319 -25.49 -17.73 -21.48
N SER A 320 -24.52 -16.99 -20.93
CA SER A 320 -24.74 -16.04 -19.83
C SER A 320 -25.01 -14.60 -20.29
N LEU A 321 -24.90 -14.30 -21.58
CA LEU A 321 -25.17 -12.96 -22.11
C LEU A 321 -26.65 -12.61 -21.99
N THR A 322 -26.93 -11.38 -21.60
CA THR A 322 -28.28 -10.81 -21.51
C THR A 322 -28.29 -9.39 -22.04
N ASP A 323 -29.44 -8.89 -22.47
CA ASP A 323 -29.57 -7.52 -22.98
C ASP A 323 -29.09 -6.44 -21.99
N ASP A 324 -29.24 -6.68 -20.69
CA ASP A 324 -28.78 -5.78 -19.63
C ASP A 324 -27.23 -5.70 -19.58
N ILE A 325 -26.58 -6.86 -19.67
CA ILE A 325 -25.12 -7.00 -19.74
C ILE A 325 -24.53 -6.28 -20.96
N VAL A 326 -25.18 -6.46 -22.12
CA VAL A 326 -24.76 -5.85 -23.40
C VAL A 326 -24.89 -4.33 -23.31
N LYS A 327 -26.04 -3.82 -22.82
CA LYS A 327 -26.31 -2.37 -22.70
C LYS A 327 -25.42 -1.66 -21.68
N THR A 328 -24.96 -2.33 -20.63
CA THR A 328 -24.12 -1.71 -19.58
C THR A 328 -22.63 -1.70 -19.91
N THR A 329 -22.18 -2.68 -20.70
CA THR A 329 -20.75 -2.84 -21.01
C THR A 329 -20.35 -2.08 -22.27
N GLN A 330 -21.10 -2.24 -23.37
CA GLN A 330 -20.91 -1.56 -24.67
C GLN A 330 -19.45 -1.53 -25.16
N ALA A 331 -18.79 -2.68 -25.14
CA ALA A 331 -17.38 -2.81 -25.50
C ALA A 331 -17.09 -4.11 -26.27
N VAL A 332 -16.04 -4.08 -27.08
CA VAL A 332 -15.49 -5.24 -27.79
C VAL A 332 -14.18 -5.62 -27.14
N TYR A 333 -14.08 -6.87 -26.69
CA TYR A 333 -12.89 -7.44 -26.08
C TYR A 333 -12.29 -8.48 -27.02
N GLN A 334 -10.96 -8.46 -27.18
CA GLN A 334 -10.20 -9.52 -27.82
C GLN A 334 -9.32 -10.22 -26.78
N PHE A 335 -9.25 -11.54 -26.84
CA PHE A 335 -8.42 -12.38 -26.00
C PHE A 335 -7.36 -13.06 -26.86
N GLU A 336 -6.09 -12.84 -26.53
CA GLU A 336 -4.94 -13.50 -27.14
C GLU A 336 -4.42 -14.58 -26.18
N LEU A 337 -4.84 -15.81 -26.39
CA LEU A 337 -4.58 -16.91 -25.48
C LEU A 337 -3.41 -17.77 -26.00
N SER A 338 -2.44 -18.04 -25.12
CA SER A 338 -1.26 -18.87 -25.40
C SER A 338 -1.30 -20.20 -24.65
N GLY A 339 -0.73 -21.25 -25.24
CA GLY A 339 -0.72 -22.60 -24.67
C GLY A 339 -1.65 -23.56 -25.40
N GLU A 340 -1.88 -24.72 -24.80
CA GLU A 340 -2.82 -25.74 -25.30
C GLU A 340 -4.25 -25.14 -25.36
N ASP A 341 -4.98 -25.40 -26.45
CA ASP A 341 -6.29 -24.81 -26.76
C ASP A 341 -6.32 -23.26 -26.80
N GLY A 342 -5.16 -22.62 -27.00
CA GLY A 342 -5.03 -21.17 -27.18
C GLY A 342 -5.54 -20.67 -28.53
N GLY A 343 -5.37 -19.37 -28.79
CA GLY A 343 -5.81 -18.70 -30.00
C GLY A 343 -6.40 -17.32 -29.74
N THR A 344 -6.85 -16.67 -30.80
CA THR A 344 -7.56 -15.39 -30.71
C THR A 344 -9.06 -15.66 -30.53
N TRP A 345 -9.68 -14.96 -29.59
CA TRP A 345 -11.11 -15.00 -29.33
C TRP A 345 -11.64 -13.59 -29.12
N PHE A 346 -12.94 -13.39 -29.32
CA PHE A 346 -13.56 -12.10 -29.09
C PHE A 346 -14.85 -12.21 -28.26
N LEU A 347 -15.19 -11.12 -27.58
CA LEU A 347 -16.47 -10.87 -26.93
C LEU A 347 -16.94 -9.47 -27.31
N ASP A 348 -17.92 -9.40 -28.21
CA ASP A 348 -18.56 -8.18 -28.68
C ASP A 348 -19.85 -7.93 -27.88
N LEU A 349 -19.86 -6.86 -27.09
CA LEU A 349 -21.01 -6.38 -26.34
C LEU A 349 -21.54 -5.03 -26.87
N LYS A 350 -21.21 -4.66 -28.10
CA LYS A 350 -21.82 -3.54 -28.84
C LYS A 350 -22.96 -4.02 -29.73
N SER A 351 -22.84 -5.21 -30.31
CA SER A 351 -23.90 -5.84 -31.12
C SER A 351 -25.13 -6.23 -30.29
N GLN A 352 -26.32 -6.12 -30.88
CA GLN A 352 -27.58 -6.48 -30.21
C GLN A 352 -27.59 -7.96 -29.80
N GLY A 353 -27.81 -8.24 -28.50
CA GLY A 353 -27.76 -9.60 -27.93
C GLY A 353 -26.35 -10.10 -27.56
N GLY A 354 -25.30 -9.37 -27.95
CA GLY A 354 -23.90 -9.75 -27.73
C GLY A 354 -23.44 -10.93 -28.60
N ASN A 355 -22.16 -10.96 -28.94
CA ASN A 355 -21.57 -12.00 -29.76
C ASN A 355 -20.20 -12.44 -29.20
N VAL A 356 -19.86 -13.71 -29.35
CA VAL A 356 -18.63 -14.29 -28.82
C VAL A 356 -18.24 -15.48 -29.68
N GLY A 357 -16.94 -15.62 -29.93
CA GLY A 357 -16.43 -16.72 -30.76
C GLY A 357 -14.92 -16.68 -30.97
N PRO A 358 -14.38 -17.70 -31.64
CA PRO A 358 -12.97 -17.73 -32.03
C PRO A 358 -12.72 -16.76 -33.20
N GLY A 359 -11.48 -16.27 -33.30
CA GLY A 359 -11.03 -15.33 -34.31
C GLY A 359 -10.97 -13.88 -33.81
N GLU A 360 -10.67 -12.97 -34.73
CA GLU A 360 -10.67 -11.53 -34.48
C GLU A 360 -12.10 -10.98 -34.48
N PRO A 361 -12.40 -9.95 -33.67
CA PRO A 361 -13.68 -9.27 -33.73
C PRO A 361 -13.90 -8.61 -35.10
N SER A 362 -15.16 -8.44 -35.50
CA SER A 362 -15.52 -7.75 -36.75
C SER A 362 -15.22 -6.25 -36.72
N ASP A 363 -15.21 -5.65 -35.53
CA ASP A 363 -14.86 -4.25 -35.27
C ASP A 363 -13.57 -4.17 -34.44
N GLU A 364 -12.90 -3.02 -34.46
CA GLU A 364 -11.69 -2.79 -33.65
C GLU A 364 -11.95 -3.03 -32.16
N ALA A 365 -11.10 -3.84 -31.52
CA ALA A 365 -11.23 -4.17 -30.11
C ALA A 365 -10.94 -2.96 -29.23
N ASP A 366 -11.87 -2.62 -28.32
CA ASP A 366 -11.64 -1.56 -27.33
C ASP A 366 -10.59 -2.00 -26.28
N VAL A 367 -10.47 -3.31 -26.06
CA VAL A 367 -9.54 -3.93 -25.12
C VAL A 367 -9.00 -5.24 -25.69
N VAL A 368 -7.68 -5.41 -25.67
CA VAL A 368 -7.00 -6.68 -25.99
C VAL A 368 -6.36 -7.23 -24.71
N MET A 369 -6.67 -8.49 -24.39
CA MET A 369 -6.20 -9.20 -23.19
C MET A 369 -5.37 -10.41 -23.57
N SER A 370 -4.08 -10.41 -23.24
CA SER A 370 -3.17 -11.53 -23.54
C SER A 370 -2.81 -12.31 -22.27
N MET A 371 -3.00 -13.64 -22.28
CA MET A 371 -2.68 -14.53 -21.14
C MET A 371 -2.50 -15.98 -21.58
N THR A 372 -2.26 -16.89 -20.64
CA THR A 372 -2.29 -18.34 -20.92
C THR A 372 -3.73 -18.87 -20.92
N SER A 373 -4.01 -19.91 -21.71
CA SER A 373 -5.31 -20.61 -21.68
C SER A 373 -5.69 -21.07 -20.27
N GLU A 374 -4.72 -21.55 -19.49
CA GLU A 374 -4.91 -21.98 -18.11
C GLU A 374 -5.33 -20.83 -17.19
N ASP A 375 -4.64 -19.68 -17.27
CA ASP A 375 -4.97 -18.50 -16.48
C ASP A 375 -6.32 -17.92 -16.90
N PHE A 376 -6.69 -17.98 -18.20
CA PHE A 376 -8.01 -17.58 -18.69
C PHE A 376 -9.13 -18.39 -18.05
N VAL A 377 -9.03 -19.73 -18.08
CA VAL A 377 -10.02 -20.61 -17.46
C VAL A 377 -10.10 -20.38 -15.96
N LYS A 378 -8.96 -20.21 -15.27
CA LYS A 378 -8.93 -19.85 -13.84
C LYS A 378 -9.59 -18.50 -13.57
N MET A 379 -9.43 -17.54 -14.48
CA MET A 379 -9.99 -16.21 -14.33
C MET A 379 -11.52 -16.23 -14.44
N PHE A 380 -12.05 -16.89 -15.46
CA PHE A 380 -13.49 -16.99 -15.67
C PHE A 380 -14.19 -17.91 -14.66
N SER A 381 -13.49 -18.92 -14.13
CA SER A 381 -13.98 -19.76 -13.02
C SER A 381 -13.81 -19.14 -11.62
N GLY A 382 -13.27 -17.92 -11.51
CA GLY A 382 -13.13 -17.19 -10.24
C GLY A 382 -11.95 -17.64 -9.36
N LYS A 383 -11.15 -18.60 -9.82
CA LYS A 383 -9.94 -19.10 -9.13
C LYS A 383 -8.74 -18.15 -9.26
N LEU A 384 -8.79 -17.20 -10.19
CA LEU A 384 -7.80 -16.15 -10.38
C LEU A 384 -8.49 -14.81 -10.58
N LYS A 385 -8.22 -13.83 -9.73
CA LYS A 385 -8.80 -12.48 -9.92
C LYS A 385 -8.08 -11.74 -11.05
N PRO A 386 -8.78 -11.02 -11.95
CA PRO A 386 -8.17 -10.25 -13.03
C PRO A 386 -7.11 -9.26 -12.55
N THR A 387 -7.35 -8.58 -11.42
CA THR A 387 -6.39 -7.68 -10.77
C THR A 387 -5.09 -8.39 -10.38
N ILE A 388 -5.18 -9.59 -9.78
CA ILE A 388 -4.02 -10.40 -9.40
C ILE A 388 -3.31 -10.94 -10.65
N ALA A 389 -4.05 -11.37 -11.68
CA ALA A 389 -3.47 -11.82 -12.94
C ALA A 389 -2.67 -10.70 -13.62
N PHE A 390 -3.22 -9.49 -13.64
CA PHE A 390 -2.56 -8.31 -14.21
C PHE A 390 -1.32 -7.91 -13.40
N MET A 391 -1.48 -7.78 -12.08
CA MET A 391 -0.37 -7.44 -11.19
C MET A 391 0.74 -8.48 -11.22
N SER A 392 0.43 -9.78 -11.37
CA SER A 392 1.46 -10.84 -11.48
C SER A 392 2.09 -10.97 -12.87
N GLY A 393 1.60 -10.22 -13.86
CA GLY A 393 2.07 -10.26 -15.25
C GLY A 393 1.54 -11.44 -16.06
N LYS A 394 0.60 -12.21 -15.50
CA LYS A 394 -0.08 -13.33 -16.17
C LYS A 394 -1.13 -12.86 -17.17
N LEU A 395 -1.69 -11.67 -16.95
CA LEU A 395 -2.60 -10.98 -17.86
C LEU A 395 -1.94 -9.67 -18.32
N LYS A 396 -1.87 -9.46 -19.62
CA LYS A 396 -1.47 -8.18 -20.24
C LYS A 396 -2.70 -7.56 -20.87
N ILE A 397 -2.87 -6.25 -20.69
CA ILE A 397 -4.02 -5.52 -21.24
C ILE A 397 -3.51 -4.38 -22.12
N LYS A 398 -4.07 -4.26 -23.33
CA LYS A 398 -3.92 -3.09 -24.22
C LYS A 398 -5.30 -2.50 -24.48
N GLY A 399 -5.37 -1.19 -24.70
CA GLY A 399 -6.64 -0.47 -24.95
C GLY A 399 -7.21 0.18 -23.70
N ASN A 400 -8.55 0.31 -23.63
CA ASN A 400 -9.23 1.11 -22.63
C ASN A 400 -9.32 0.42 -21.26
N MET A 401 -8.57 0.93 -20.29
CA MET A 401 -8.50 0.33 -18.96
C MET A 401 -9.79 0.39 -18.14
N ALA A 402 -10.64 1.40 -18.35
CA ALA A 402 -11.93 1.47 -17.68
C ALA A 402 -12.87 0.35 -18.17
N LEU A 403 -12.81 0.01 -19.47
CA LEU A 403 -13.57 -1.08 -20.05
C LEU A 403 -13.03 -2.45 -19.62
N ALA A 404 -11.73 -2.60 -19.43
CA ALA A 404 -11.16 -3.82 -18.84
C ALA A 404 -11.68 -4.10 -17.42
N ILE A 405 -11.85 -3.06 -16.59
CA ILE A 405 -12.43 -3.18 -15.24
C ILE A 405 -13.93 -3.54 -15.32
N LYS A 406 -14.67 -3.04 -16.32
CA LYS A 406 -16.07 -3.45 -16.52
C LYS A 406 -16.20 -4.95 -16.79
N LEU A 407 -15.25 -5.55 -17.52
CA LEU A 407 -15.23 -6.99 -17.77
C LEU A 407 -15.12 -7.78 -16.46
N GLU A 408 -14.32 -7.35 -15.50
CA GLU A 408 -14.23 -8.00 -14.18
C GLU A 408 -15.59 -7.99 -13.46
N LYS A 409 -16.33 -6.88 -13.52
CA LYS A 409 -17.69 -6.79 -12.97
C LYS A 409 -18.64 -7.77 -13.66
N LEU A 410 -18.53 -7.91 -14.98
CA LEU A 410 -19.29 -8.88 -15.76
C LEU A 410 -18.99 -10.31 -15.31
N MET A 411 -17.70 -10.66 -15.22
CA MET A 411 -17.25 -11.99 -14.79
C MET A 411 -17.80 -12.36 -13.41
N ASN A 412 -17.81 -11.41 -12.46
CA ASN A 412 -18.38 -11.63 -11.13
C ASN A 412 -19.91 -11.85 -11.17
N GLN A 413 -20.64 -11.18 -12.06
CA GLN A 413 -22.08 -11.41 -12.24
C GLN A 413 -22.40 -12.77 -12.88
N MET A 414 -21.52 -13.25 -13.76
CA MET A 414 -21.65 -14.56 -14.41
C MET A 414 -21.32 -15.72 -13.46
N GLN A 415 -20.33 -15.53 -12.57
CA GLN A 415 -19.98 -16.49 -11.52
C GLN A 415 -21.09 -16.71 -10.50
N ALA A 416 -21.98 -15.73 -10.29
CA ALA A 416 -23.14 -15.90 -9.41
C ALA A 416 -24.23 -16.83 -10.00
N ARG A 417 -24.07 -17.28 -11.25
CA ARG A 417 -25.00 -18.15 -11.98
C ARG A 417 -24.41 -19.53 -12.33
N LEU A 418 -23.15 -19.77 -12.00
CA LEU A 418 -22.45 -21.06 -12.05
C LEU A 418 -22.38 -21.64 -10.62
#